data_AF-A0AAV1EEF6-F1
#
_entry.id   AF-A0AAV1EEF6-F1
#
_cell.length_a   1.000
_cell.length_b   1.000
_cell.length_c   1.000
_cell.angle_alpha   90.00
_cell.angle_beta   90.00
_cell.angle_gamma   90.00
#
_symmetry.space_group_name_H-M   'P 1'
#
loop_
_entity.id
_entity.type
_entity.pdbx_description
1 polymer ?
#
loop_
_entity_poly.entity_id
_entity_poly.type
_entity_poly.pdbx_seq_one_letter_code
_entity_poly.pdbx_strand_id
1 'polypeptide(L)'
;MDFIKKYDWELERKRREDIDYLRKQPNKNEVALKLAKPIILDRNKLDNNVNSVFSPLSFHVLLGMLAASSGADPTGDPILAFLKSKSVDELNSVCSLLVNYVLLDDSLTGGPILSSANGIWQSAPSSPDTKALLEAVYKGQFRQADFINKAQEVAREVNEWVENETKGLVRNILPPGAVGRSTKLIVANALYFNGVWTKPFGSSATTKREFFLSSGGSVMADFMTGRAGEKVRVGNFLIPRFKMSFGVEASEILRDSGMPNNVRVFHKSFIEVSEKGTEAAGATVAPVFCCAAAPPPRPTKILDFVADHPFLFFIKEDASGTILFMGSVLNPLASNQEF
;
A
#
# COMPACT_ATOMS: atom_id res chain seq x y z
N MET A 1 -39.57 8.86 1.60
CA MET A 1 -38.80 7.60 1.46
C MET A 1 -38.17 7.48 0.06
N ASP A 2 -38.84 7.91 -1.00
CA ASP A 2 -38.34 7.80 -2.39
C ASP A 2 -37.17 8.73 -2.75
N PHE A 3 -37.09 9.91 -2.12
CA PHE A 3 -35.99 10.86 -2.37
C PHE A 3 -34.63 10.33 -1.86
N ILE A 4 -34.62 9.69 -0.69
CA ILE A 4 -33.40 9.10 -0.10
C ILE A 4 -32.91 7.93 -0.95
N LYS A 5 -33.83 7.05 -1.39
CA LYS A 5 -33.48 5.92 -2.28
C LYS A 5 -32.96 6.36 -3.64
N LYS A 6 -33.53 7.43 -4.20
CA LYS A 6 -33.06 8.01 -5.47
C LYS A 6 -31.66 8.61 -5.33
N TYR A 7 -31.42 9.35 -4.25
CA TYR A 7 -30.11 9.94 -3.96
C TYR A 7 -29.01 8.88 -3.80
N ASP A 8 -29.30 7.81 -3.05
CA ASP A 8 -28.38 6.69 -2.83
C ASP A 8 -28.04 5.97 -4.15
N TRP A 9 -29.05 5.74 -5.00
CA TRP A 9 -28.84 5.15 -6.33
C TRP A 9 -27.96 6.02 -7.25
N GLU A 10 -28.17 7.34 -7.26
CA GLU A 10 -27.36 8.26 -8.07
C GLU A 10 -25.90 8.29 -7.61
N LEU A 11 -25.66 8.28 -6.30
CA LEU A 11 -24.33 8.22 -5.71
C LEU A 11 -23.62 6.91 -6.06
N GLU A 12 -24.30 5.77 -5.92
CA GLU A 12 -23.76 4.48 -6.32
C GLU A 12 -23.46 4.39 -7.82
N ARG A 13 -24.35 4.93 -8.67
CA ARG A 13 -24.13 4.96 -10.11
C ARG A 13 -22.87 5.74 -10.45
N LYS A 14 -22.71 6.94 -9.88
CA LYS A 14 -21.52 7.76 -10.08
C LYS A 14 -20.25 7.04 -9.61
N ARG A 15 -20.28 6.44 -8.41
CA ARG A 15 -19.18 5.61 -7.91
C ARG A 15 -18.81 4.47 -8.89
N ARG A 16 -19.80 3.78 -9.46
CA ARG A 16 -19.55 2.70 -10.45
C ARG A 16 -18.89 3.24 -11.73
N GLU A 17 -19.32 4.39 -12.22
CA GLU A 17 -18.73 5.05 -13.40
C GLU A 17 -17.29 5.47 -13.14
N ASP A 18 -17.03 6.09 -11.99
CA ASP A 18 -15.69 6.54 -11.58
C ASP A 18 -14.73 5.36 -11.39
N ILE A 19 -15.19 4.26 -10.79
CA ILE A 19 -14.42 3.02 -10.65
C ILE A 19 -14.13 2.36 -12.01
N ASP A 20 -15.09 2.38 -12.94
CA ASP A 20 -14.87 1.85 -14.29
C ASP A 20 -13.89 2.72 -15.09
N TYR A 21 -13.95 4.04 -14.94
CA TYR A 21 -12.93 4.95 -15.46
C TYR A 21 -11.55 4.61 -14.91
N LEU A 22 -11.41 4.44 -13.59
CA LEU A 22 -10.16 4.02 -12.97
C LEU A 22 -9.67 2.69 -13.55
N ARG A 23 -10.55 1.69 -13.69
CA ARG A 23 -10.21 0.38 -14.26
C ARG A 23 -9.57 0.50 -15.65
N LYS A 24 -10.09 1.40 -16.47
CA LYS A 24 -9.61 1.65 -17.84
C LYS A 24 -8.27 2.40 -17.93
N GLN A 25 -7.70 2.87 -16.82
CA GLN A 25 -6.37 3.49 -16.78
C GLN A 25 -5.28 2.40 -16.63
N PRO A 26 -4.54 2.01 -17.70
CA PRO A 26 -3.52 0.96 -17.61
C PRO A 26 -2.24 1.44 -16.91
N ASN A 27 -1.95 2.75 -17.02
CA ASN A 27 -0.69 3.35 -16.62
C ASN A 27 -0.36 3.13 -15.13
N LYS A 28 -1.38 3.16 -14.25
CA LYS A 28 -1.20 3.01 -12.80
C LYS A 28 -0.52 1.69 -12.41
N ASN A 29 -0.91 0.58 -13.05
CA ASN A 29 -0.33 -0.74 -12.74
C ASN A 29 1.00 -0.96 -13.47
N GLU A 30 1.22 -0.31 -14.62
CA GLU A 30 2.51 -0.39 -15.31
C GLU A 30 3.61 0.36 -14.55
N VAL A 31 3.30 1.56 -14.06
CA VAL A 31 4.19 2.32 -13.16
C VAL A 31 4.50 1.51 -11.90
N ALA A 32 3.49 0.83 -11.34
CA ALA A 32 3.68 -0.03 -10.19
C ALA A 32 4.70 -1.13 -10.43
N LEU A 33 4.60 -1.83 -11.56
CA LEU A 33 5.53 -2.89 -11.94
C LEU A 33 6.94 -2.35 -12.24
N LYS A 34 7.04 -1.16 -12.85
CA LYS A 34 8.32 -0.49 -13.10
C LYS A 34 9.05 -0.14 -11.80
N LEU A 35 8.31 0.31 -10.78
CA LEU A 35 8.85 0.60 -9.44
C LEU A 35 9.19 -0.68 -8.64
N ALA A 36 8.44 -1.76 -8.85
CA ALA A 36 8.65 -3.01 -8.11
C ALA A 36 10.02 -3.62 -8.33
N LYS A 37 10.57 -3.51 -9.54
CA LYS A 37 11.89 -4.09 -9.86
C LYS A 37 13.02 -3.49 -9.00
N PRO A 38 13.27 -2.18 -8.98
CA PRO A 38 14.33 -1.61 -8.15
C PRO A 38 14.04 -1.72 -6.65
N ILE A 39 12.77 -1.59 -6.23
CA ILE A 39 12.41 -1.54 -4.80
C ILE A 39 12.41 -2.93 -4.14
N ILE A 40 11.87 -3.93 -4.83
CA ILE A 40 11.75 -5.31 -4.31
C ILE A 40 12.84 -6.18 -4.91
N LEU A 41 12.88 -6.33 -6.24
CA LEU A 41 13.69 -7.37 -6.86
C LEU A 41 15.19 -7.10 -6.73
N ASP A 42 15.63 -5.86 -6.92
CA ASP A 42 17.04 -5.53 -6.84
C ASP A 42 17.52 -5.50 -5.38
N ARG A 43 16.71 -5.01 -4.43
CA ARG A 43 17.04 -5.13 -2.99
C ARG A 43 17.15 -6.58 -2.52
N ASN A 44 16.22 -7.44 -2.92
CA ASN A 44 16.25 -8.85 -2.54
C ASN A 44 17.50 -9.58 -3.05
N LYS A 45 18.19 -9.06 -4.07
CA LYS A 45 19.50 -9.59 -4.51
C LYS A 45 20.66 -9.13 -3.63
N LEU A 46 20.53 -7.98 -2.96
CA LEU A 46 21.54 -7.45 -2.05
C LEU A 46 21.43 -8.06 -0.66
N ASP A 47 20.20 -8.29 -0.19
CA ASP A 47 19.93 -8.91 1.10
C ASP A 47 18.79 -9.94 1.00
N ASN A 48 19.18 -11.21 1.00
CA ASN A 48 18.28 -12.35 0.78
C ASN A 48 17.37 -12.66 1.98
N ASN A 49 17.45 -11.89 3.08
CA ASN A 49 16.70 -12.16 4.30
C ASN A 49 15.78 -10.99 4.73
N VAL A 50 15.76 -9.90 3.96
CA VAL A 50 14.93 -8.72 4.25
C VAL A 50 13.62 -8.81 3.50
N ASN A 51 12.51 -8.73 4.23
CA ASN A 51 11.20 -8.64 3.62
C ASN A 51 11.04 -7.27 2.96
N SER A 52 10.29 -7.20 1.87
CA SER A 52 10.04 -5.94 1.17
C SER A 52 8.54 -5.76 0.98
N VAL A 53 8.02 -4.58 1.25
CA VAL A 53 6.64 -4.21 0.92
C VAL A 53 6.61 -2.75 0.51
N PHE A 54 5.98 -2.42 -0.60
CA PHE A 54 5.74 -1.03 -0.95
C PHE A 54 4.33 -0.85 -1.47
N SER A 55 3.83 0.39 -1.43
CA SER A 55 2.54 0.72 -2.01
C SER A 55 2.73 1.49 -3.31
N PRO A 56 2.55 0.84 -4.47
CA PRO A 56 2.66 1.52 -5.75
C PRO A 56 1.60 2.61 -5.92
N LEU A 57 0.39 2.37 -5.41
CA LEU A 57 -0.70 3.35 -5.41
C LEU A 57 -0.31 4.61 -4.66
N SER A 58 0.18 4.46 -3.43
CA SER A 58 0.58 5.59 -2.60
C SER A 58 1.71 6.39 -3.26
N PHE A 59 2.65 5.67 -3.88
CA PHE A 59 3.75 6.28 -4.64
C PHE A 59 3.25 7.07 -5.87
N HIS A 60 2.24 6.54 -6.58
CA HIS A 60 1.60 7.21 -7.71
C HIS A 60 0.93 8.53 -7.28
N VAL A 61 0.19 8.50 -6.17
CA VAL A 61 -0.43 9.68 -5.56
C VAL A 61 0.64 10.70 -5.13
N LEU A 62 1.73 10.24 -4.53
CA LEU A 62 2.86 11.07 -4.10
C LEU A 62 3.53 11.82 -5.25
N LEU A 63 3.79 11.12 -6.37
CA LEU A 63 4.36 11.73 -7.57
C LEU A 63 3.38 12.71 -8.22
N GLY A 64 2.07 12.43 -8.20
CA GLY A 64 1.07 13.40 -8.66
C GLY A 64 1.06 14.67 -7.83
N MET A 65 1.13 14.54 -6.50
CA MET A 65 1.22 15.66 -5.59
C MET A 65 2.45 16.54 -5.89
N LEU A 66 3.59 15.88 -6.18
CA LEU A 66 4.83 16.55 -6.54
C LEU A 66 4.74 17.31 -7.88
N ALA A 67 4.15 16.70 -8.91
CA ALA A 67 3.90 17.34 -10.20
C ALA A 67 2.99 18.58 -10.04
N ALA A 68 1.91 18.44 -9.27
CA ALA A 68 0.98 19.54 -8.96
C ALA A 68 1.66 20.69 -8.19
N SER A 69 2.55 20.37 -7.26
CA SER A 69 3.28 21.39 -6.47
C SER A 69 4.35 22.14 -7.25
N SER A 70 4.92 21.51 -8.29
CA SER A 70 6.02 22.07 -9.06
C SER A 70 5.57 23.00 -10.19
N GLY A 71 4.25 23.08 -10.45
CA GLY A 71 3.70 23.88 -11.55
C GLY A 71 4.16 23.38 -12.93
N ALA A 72 4.36 22.08 -13.07
CA ALA A 72 5.04 21.47 -14.20
C ALA A 72 4.39 21.73 -15.56
N ASP A 73 5.21 22.09 -16.56
CA ASP A 73 4.82 22.19 -17.97
C ASP A 73 4.65 20.75 -18.55
N PRO A 74 3.54 20.46 -19.26
CA PRO A 74 3.34 19.18 -19.96
C PRO A 74 4.50 18.77 -20.88
N THR A 75 5.27 19.73 -21.39
CA THR A 75 6.27 19.54 -22.43
C THR A 75 7.66 19.33 -21.86
N GLY A 76 7.84 18.30 -21.01
CA GLY A 76 9.17 17.89 -20.53
C GLY A 76 9.28 17.55 -19.05
N ASP A 77 8.19 17.52 -18.29
CA ASP A 77 8.22 17.07 -16.90
C ASP A 77 8.58 15.57 -16.80
N PRO A 78 9.72 15.23 -16.16
CA PRO A 78 10.11 13.84 -15.91
C PRO A 78 9.05 13.05 -15.14
N ILE A 79 8.27 13.69 -14.27
CA ILE A 79 7.25 13.05 -13.45
C ILE A 79 6.05 12.63 -14.30
N LEU A 80 5.53 13.53 -15.15
CA LEU A 80 4.43 13.22 -16.07
C LEU A 80 4.83 12.11 -17.05
N ALA A 81 6.05 12.16 -17.58
CA ALA A 81 6.59 11.12 -18.44
C ALA A 81 6.72 9.77 -17.70
N PHE A 82 7.19 9.78 -16.45
CA PHE A 82 7.30 8.58 -15.63
C PHE A 82 5.94 7.95 -15.33
N LEU A 83 4.95 8.77 -14.98
CA LEU A 83 3.58 8.36 -14.68
C LEU A 83 2.75 8.05 -15.93
N LYS A 84 3.28 8.38 -17.11
CA LYS A 84 2.60 8.28 -18.42
C LYS A 84 1.30 9.09 -18.47
N SER A 85 1.30 10.25 -17.83
CA SER A 85 0.17 11.18 -17.84
C SER A 85 0.40 12.29 -18.86
N LYS A 86 -0.66 12.76 -19.54
CA LYS A 86 -0.54 13.81 -20.56
C LYS A 86 -0.49 15.21 -19.95
N SER A 87 -1.08 15.39 -18.78
CA SER A 87 -1.10 16.65 -18.05
C SER A 87 -1.25 16.43 -16.55
N VAL A 88 -0.94 17.49 -15.80
CA VAL A 88 -1.19 17.55 -14.35
C VAL A 88 -2.70 17.43 -14.07
N ASP A 89 -3.58 17.99 -14.90
CA ASP A 89 -5.03 17.89 -14.70
C ASP A 89 -5.59 16.47 -14.86
N GLU A 90 -5.10 15.73 -15.86
CA GLU A 90 -5.45 14.31 -16.01
C GLU A 90 -5.00 13.52 -14.78
N LEU A 91 -3.78 13.79 -14.32
CA LEU A 91 -3.21 13.14 -13.14
C LEU A 91 -3.98 13.49 -11.86
N ASN A 92 -4.30 14.77 -11.64
CA ASN A 92 -5.12 15.25 -10.53
C ASN A 92 -6.48 14.54 -10.52
N SER A 93 -7.11 14.40 -11.69
CA SER A 93 -8.40 13.72 -11.83
C SER A 93 -8.31 12.26 -11.39
N VAL A 94 -7.31 11.53 -11.88
CA VAL A 94 -7.08 10.12 -11.49
C VAL A 94 -6.75 10.01 -10.00
N CYS A 95 -5.85 10.85 -9.48
CA CYS A 95 -5.46 10.84 -8.07
C CYS A 95 -6.64 11.16 -7.14
N SER A 96 -7.50 12.11 -7.49
CA SER A 96 -8.70 12.43 -6.71
C SER A 96 -9.61 11.21 -6.55
N LEU A 97 -9.85 10.46 -7.64
CA LEU A 97 -10.68 9.26 -7.58
C LEU A 97 -10.01 8.14 -6.77
N LEU A 98 -8.69 7.96 -6.91
CA LEU A 98 -7.93 6.98 -6.13
C LEU A 98 -7.99 7.30 -4.63
N VAL A 99 -7.79 8.56 -4.25
CA VAL A 99 -7.80 9.01 -2.85
C VAL A 99 -9.20 8.96 -2.23
N ASN A 100 -10.24 9.17 -3.04
CA ASN A 100 -11.63 9.20 -2.55
C ASN A 100 -12.32 7.84 -2.56
N TYR A 101 -11.91 6.90 -3.42
CA TYR A 101 -12.57 5.59 -3.53
C TYR A 101 -11.70 4.40 -3.15
N VAL A 102 -10.36 4.48 -3.29
CA VAL A 102 -9.46 3.33 -3.07
C VAL A 102 -8.67 3.45 -1.78
N LEU A 103 -8.24 4.66 -1.40
CA LEU A 103 -7.54 4.93 -0.13
C LEU A 103 -8.49 5.36 1.00
N LEU A 104 -9.79 5.23 0.81
CA LEU A 104 -10.78 5.55 1.84
C LEU A 104 -10.76 4.49 2.95
N ASP A 105 -10.84 4.94 4.20
CA ASP A 105 -11.01 4.05 5.35
C ASP A 105 -12.47 3.57 5.41
N ASP A 106 -12.69 2.34 4.96
CA ASP A 106 -14.01 1.70 4.94
C ASP A 106 -14.27 0.86 6.21
N SER A 107 -13.42 0.97 7.24
CA SER A 107 -13.53 0.16 8.47
C SER A 107 -14.89 0.23 9.16
N LEU A 108 -15.57 1.39 9.12
CA LEU A 108 -16.91 1.56 9.69
C LEU A 108 -18.00 0.75 8.96
N THR A 109 -17.74 0.35 7.71
CA THR A 109 -18.65 -0.47 6.90
C THR A 109 -18.25 -1.95 6.85
N GLY A 110 -17.28 -2.35 7.68
CA GLY A 110 -16.71 -3.69 7.69
C GLY A 110 -15.62 -3.91 6.63
N GLY A 111 -15.17 -2.84 5.96
CA GLY A 111 -14.01 -2.85 5.06
C GLY A 111 -12.68 -2.85 5.82
N PRO A 112 -11.54 -2.84 5.10
CA PRO A 112 -10.23 -2.77 5.72
C PRO A 112 -10.00 -1.41 6.40
N ILE A 113 -9.16 -1.41 7.43
CA ILE A 113 -8.60 -0.19 8.00
C ILE A 113 -7.50 0.29 7.06
N LEU A 114 -7.68 1.49 6.52
CA LEU A 114 -6.71 2.19 5.70
C LEU A 114 -6.38 3.54 6.35
N SER A 115 -5.10 3.87 6.48
CA SER A 115 -4.67 5.19 6.93
C SER A 115 -3.51 5.66 6.07
N SER A 116 -3.73 6.77 5.36
CA SER A 116 -2.77 7.37 4.44
C SER A 116 -2.41 8.77 4.92
N ALA A 117 -1.12 9.07 4.98
CA ALA A 117 -0.60 10.40 5.25
C ALA A 117 0.20 10.89 4.04
N ASN A 118 -0.25 11.97 3.40
CA ASN A 118 0.41 12.61 2.25
C ASN A 118 0.89 14.01 2.63
N GLY A 119 2.18 14.32 2.49
CA GLY A 119 2.69 15.63 2.87
C GLY A 119 3.86 16.13 2.03
N ILE A 120 3.94 17.45 1.88
CA ILE A 120 5.04 18.15 1.21
C ILE A 120 5.60 19.25 2.12
N TRP A 121 6.93 19.25 2.27
CA TRP A 121 7.68 20.30 2.95
C TRP A 121 8.62 20.95 1.95
N GLN A 122 8.49 22.26 1.75
CA GLN A 122 9.33 22.98 0.81
C GLN A 122 9.85 24.30 1.38
N SER A 123 11.04 24.72 0.95
CA SER A 123 11.58 26.02 1.38
C SER A 123 10.87 27.21 0.73
N ALA A 124 10.46 27.06 -0.53
CA ALA A 124 9.76 28.12 -1.24
C ALA A 124 8.32 28.27 -0.71
N PRO A 125 7.74 29.47 -0.72
CA PRO A 125 6.31 29.61 -0.51
C PRO A 125 5.55 28.96 -1.69
N SER A 126 4.36 28.43 -1.41
CA SER A 126 3.41 27.96 -2.42
C SER A 126 2.25 28.94 -2.52
N SER A 127 1.67 29.06 -3.72
CA SER A 127 0.43 29.82 -3.93
C SER A 127 -0.72 29.22 -3.10
N PRO A 128 -1.74 30.01 -2.74
CA PRO A 128 -2.96 29.50 -2.11
C PRO A 128 -3.66 28.43 -2.96
N ASP A 129 -3.71 28.61 -4.28
CA ASP A 129 -4.38 27.69 -5.20
C ASP A 129 -3.72 26.31 -5.20
N THR A 130 -2.38 26.25 -5.23
CA THR A 130 -1.66 24.99 -5.13
C THR A 130 -1.94 24.32 -3.79
N LYS A 131 -1.95 25.06 -2.67
CA LYS A 131 -2.26 24.47 -1.35
C LYS A 131 -3.69 23.89 -1.32
N ALA A 132 -4.67 24.63 -1.84
CA ALA A 132 -6.05 24.18 -1.93
C ALA A 132 -6.19 22.94 -2.82
N LEU A 133 -5.46 22.89 -3.93
CA LEU A 133 -5.40 21.73 -4.81
C LEU A 133 -4.82 20.50 -4.09
N LEU A 134 -3.70 20.66 -3.37
CA LEU A 134 -3.06 19.56 -2.62
C LEU A 134 -4.01 18.99 -1.56
N GLU A 135 -4.69 19.86 -0.82
CA GLU A 135 -5.67 19.46 0.18
C GLU A 135 -6.89 18.76 -0.45
N ALA A 136 -7.48 19.35 -1.49
CA ALA A 136 -8.72 18.84 -2.08
C ALA A 136 -8.55 17.54 -2.88
N VAL A 137 -7.45 17.41 -3.64
CA VAL A 137 -7.21 16.27 -4.54
C VAL A 137 -6.47 15.14 -3.84
N TYR A 138 -5.45 15.49 -3.05
CA TYR A 138 -4.51 14.50 -2.48
C TYR A 138 -4.77 14.21 -1.01
N LYS A 139 -5.69 14.95 -0.36
CA LYS A 139 -5.79 15.03 1.11
C LYS A 139 -4.40 15.29 1.72
N GLY A 140 -3.61 16.10 1.01
CA GLY A 140 -2.19 16.29 1.27
C GLY A 140 -1.93 17.56 2.08
N GLN A 141 -1.00 17.48 3.01
CA GLN A 141 -0.58 18.64 3.79
C GLN A 141 0.59 19.37 3.12
N PHE A 142 0.51 20.69 3.06
CA PHE A 142 1.61 21.55 2.67
C PHE A 142 2.22 22.24 3.90
N ARG A 143 3.56 22.23 4.01
CA ARG A 143 4.28 23.04 4.99
C ARG A 143 5.48 23.74 4.37
N GLN A 144 5.69 24.99 4.77
CA GLN A 144 6.92 25.71 4.44
C GLN A 144 8.00 25.36 5.47
N ALA A 145 9.21 25.07 5.01
CA ALA A 145 10.28 24.53 5.85
C ALA A 145 11.63 25.23 5.64
N ASP A 146 12.28 25.61 6.73
CA ASP A 146 13.65 26.13 6.71
C ASP A 146 14.68 24.98 6.86
N PHE A 147 15.06 24.38 5.74
CA PHE A 147 16.10 23.35 5.75
C PHE A 147 17.51 23.93 5.99
N ILE A 148 17.75 25.20 5.69
CA ILE A 148 19.10 25.79 5.79
C ILE A 148 19.53 25.89 7.25
N ASN A 149 18.63 26.38 8.10
CA ASN A 149 18.93 26.60 9.51
C ASN A 149 18.34 25.52 10.42
N LYS A 150 17.25 24.85 10.01
CA LYS A 150 16.42 24.01 10.90
C LYS A 150 16.15 22.60 10.35
N ALA A 151 17.00 22.04 9.49
CA ALA A 151 16.79 20.72 8.87
C ALA A 151 16.44 19.61 9.88
N GLN A 152 17.12 19.54 11.03
CA GLN A 152 16.82 18.52 12.05
C GLN A 152 15.48 18.73 12.73
N GLU A 153 15.08 19.99 12.97
CA GLU A 153 13.75 20.31 13.51
C GLU A 153 12.66 19.93 12.52
N VAL A 154 12.87 20.21 11.23
CA VAL A 154 11.94 19.82 10.16
C VAL A 154 11.83 18.29 10.07
N ALA A 155 12.95 17.56 10.19
CA ALA A 155 12.92 16.10 10.20
C ALA A 155 12.04 15.54 11.32
N ARG A 156 12.16 16.12 12.53
CA ARG A 156 11.34 15.76 13.69
C ARG A 156 9.87 16.08 13.45
N GLU A 157 9.57 17.26 12.92
CA GLU A 157 8.20 17.67 12.59
C GLU A 157 7.53 16.72 11.60
N VAL A 158 8.23 16.29 10.54
CA VAL A 158 7.71 15.33 9.56
C VAL A 158 7.42 13.98 10.24
N ASN A 159 8.32 13.49 11.08
CA ASN A 159 8.14 12.23 11.79
C ASN A 159 6.95 12.28 12.77
N GLU A 160 6.84 13.34 13.55
CA GLU A 160 5.72 13.56 14.48
C GLU A 160 4.39 13.68 13.74
N TRP A 161 4.37 14.39 12.61
CA TRP A 161 3.17 14.53 11.79
C TRP A 161 2.73 13.17 11.21
N VAL A 162 3.64 12.40 10.62
CA VAL A 162 3.30 11.05 10.09
C VAL A 162 2.78 10.15 11.19
N GLU A 163 3.40 10.16 12.37
CA GLU A 163 2.95 9.36 13.49
C GLU A 163 1.52 9.74 13.91
N ASN A 164 1.20 11.04 13.98
CA ASN A 164 -0.14 11.51 14.33
C ASN A 164 -1.19 11.14 13.28
N GLU A 165 -0.93 11.38 11.99
CA GLU A 165 -1.86 11.05 10.90
C GLU A 165 -2.13 9.54 10.80
N THR A 166 -1.13 8.74 11.16
CA THR A 166 -1.24 7.27 11.17
C THR A 166 -1.61 6.71 12.54
N LYS A 167 -2.05 7.53 13.50
CA LYS A 167 -2.48 7.10 14.84
C LYS A 167 -1.43 6.26 15.59
N GLY A 168 -0.15 6.57 15.41
CA GLY A 168 0.97 5.87 16.02
C GLY A 168 1.48 4.65 15.25
N LEU A 169 0.88 4.33 14.09
CA LEU A 169 1.16 3.08 13.36
C LEU A 169 2.41 3.17 12.49
N VAL A 170 2.76 4.36 11.99
CA VAL A 170 3.98 4.59 11.22
C VAL A 170 4.85 5.61 11.93
N ARG A 171 6.07 5.22 12.29
CA ARG A 171 7.06 6.06 12.98
C ARG A 171 8.30 6.25 12.13
N ASN A 172 9.14 7.22 12.46
CA ASN A 172 10.50 7.35 11.91
C ASN A 172 10.55 7.18 10.37
N ILE A 173 9.75 7.96 9.64
CA ILE A 173 9.76 7.95 8.17
C ILE A 173 11.06 8.55 7.63
N LEU A 174 11.60 9.56 8.32
CA LEU A 174 12.89 10.17 8.05
C LEU A 174 13.93 9.65 9.06
N PRO A 175 14.93 8.87 8.63
CA PRO A 175 16.01 8.49 9.52
C PRO A 175 16.92 9.69 9.87
N PRO A 176 17.72 9.59 10.94
CA PRO A 176 18.66 10.64 11.31
C PRO A 176 19.61 10.99 10.15
N GLY A 177 19.73 12.28 9.82
CA GLY A 177 20.59 12.76 8.74
C GLY A 177 20.01 12.60 7.32
N ALA A 178 18.78 12.10 7.16
CA ALA A 178 18.12 11.98 5.86
C ALA A 178 17.93 13.34 5.15
N VAL A 179 17.88 14.42 5.93
CA VAL A 179 17.65 15.78 5.44
C VAL A 179 18.75 16.71 5.95
N GLY A 180 19.13 17.70 5.14
CA GLY A 180 20.21 18.63 5.46
C GLY A 180 20.02 19.99 4.83
N ARG A 181 21.04 20.84 4.95
CA ARG A 181 20.99 22.25 4.47
C ARG A 181 20.75 22.41 2.96
N SER A 182 21.10 21.38 2.19
CA SER A 182 20.91 21.34 0.73
C SER A 182 19.51 20.87 0.33
N THR A 183 18.72 20.29 1.24
CA THR A 183 17.35 19.88 0.98
C THR A 183 16.50 21.11 0.64
N LYS A 184 15.72 21.04 -0.44
CA LYS A 184 14.78 22.11 -0.83
C LYS A 184 13.34 21.67 -0.74
N LEU A 185 13.09 20.37 -0.92
CA LEU A 185 11.76 19.80 -0.97
C LEU A 185 11.81 18.35 -0.45
N ILE A 186 10.88 18.05 0.45
CA ILE A 186 10.59 16.70 0.94
C ILE A 186 9.15 16.38 0.53
N VAL A 187 8.96 15.20 -0.03
CA VAL A 187 7.64 14.59 -0.15
C VAL A 187 7.61 13.33 0.68
N ALA A 188 6.68 13.26 1.62
CA ALA A 188 6.54 12.15 2.55
C ALA A 188 5.19 11.48 2.38
N ASN A 189 5.21 10.16 2.30
CA ASN A 189 4.03 9.32 2.30
C ASN A 189 4.13 8.20 3.33
N ALA A 190 3.04 7.99 4.06
CA ALA A 190 2.85 6.79 4.85
C ALA A 190 1.52 6.12 4.49
N LEU A 191 1.53 4.80 4.32
CA LEU A 191 0.31 4.01 4.14
C LEU A 191 0.30 2.81 5.09
N TYR A 192 -0.71 2.77 5.93
CA TYR A 192 -1.05 1.63 6.77
C TYR A 192 -2.26 0.90 6.19
N PHE A 193 -2.16 -0.43 6.12
CA PHE A 193 -3.28 -1.29 5.76
C PHE A 193 -3.42 -2.42 6.77
N ASN A 194 -4.67 -2.66 7.15
CA ASN A 194 -5.05 -3.83 7.91
C ASN A 194 -6.44 -4.31 7.47
N GLY A 195 -6.50 -5.51 6.91
CA GLY A 195 -7.73 -6.12 6.40
C GLY A 195 -8.17 -7.32 7.24
N VAL A 196 -9.47 -7.53 7.32
CA VAL A 196 -10.09 -8.75 7.88
C VAL A 196 -10.34 -9.74 6.76
N TRP A 197 -9.96 -11.01 6.98
CA TRP A 197 -10.23 -12.05 6.00
C TRP A 197 -11.74 -12.28 5.87
N THR A 198 -12.25 -12.37 4.65
CA THR A 198 -13.65 -12.77 4.40
C THR A 198 -13.94 -14.16 4.98
N LYS A 199 -12.93 -15.04 4.99
CA LYS A 199 -12.96 -16.35 5.64
C LYS A 199 -11.73 -16.47 6.56
N PRO A 200 -11.86 -16.12 7.85
CA PRO A 200 -10.76 -16.17 8.80
C PRO A 200 -10.22 -17.60 8.99
N PHE A 201 -8.95 -17.68 9.37
CA PHE A 201 -8.34 -18.94 9.76
C PHE A 201 -8.75 -19.31 11.19
N GLY A 202 -8.94 -20.61 11.44
CA GLY A 202 -9.17 -21.08 12.80
C GLY A 202 -7.87 -21.02 13.61
N SER A 203 -7.80 -20.17 14.63
CA SER A 203 -6.57 -19.96 15.41
C SER A 203 -6.04 -21.22 16.11
N SER A 204 -6.93 -22.17 16.45
CA SER A 204 -6.52 -23.47 17.01
C SER A 204 -5.87 -24.41 15.99
N ALA A 205 -5.97 -24.10 14.70
CA ALA A 205 -5.36 -24.88 13.62
C ALA A 205 -3.98 -24.35 13.20
N THR A 206 -3.56 -23.19 13.71
CA THR A 206 -2.22 -22.65 13.47
C THR A 206 -1.18 -23.59 14.06
N THR A 207 -0.21 -24.01 13.25
CA THR A 207 0.85 -24.96 13.67
C THR A 207 2.22 -24.47 13.24
N LYS A 208 3.23 -24.76 14.06
CA LYS A 208 4.62 -24.48 13.69
C LYS A 208 5.08 -25.42 12.58
N ARG A 209 5.64 -24.87 11.50
CA ARG A 209 6.27 -25.63 10.41
C ARG A 209 7.53 -24.94 9.93
N GLU A 210 8.33 -25.67 9.18
CA GLU A 210 9.52 -25.14 8.54
C GLU A 210 9.14 -24.20 7.39
N PHE A 211 9.86 -23.08 7.31
CA PHE A 211 9.92 -22.19 6.18
C PHE A 211 11.35 -22.17 5.64
N PHE A 212 11.54 -22.57 4.39
CA PHE A 212 12.85 -22.75 3.75
C PHE A 212 13.34 -21.42 3.19
N LEU A 213 14.49 -20.94 3.67
CA LEU A 213 15.05 -19.63 3.28
C LEU A 213 15.79 -19.71 1.94
N SER A 214 15.82 -18.59 1.19
CA SER A 214 16.62 -18.50 -0.06
C SER A 214 18.12 -18.64 0.15
N SER A 215 18.64 -18.32 1.35
CA SER A 215 20.04 -18.50 1.74
C SER A 215 20.43 -19.97 1.99
N GLY A 216 19.45 -20.88 1.97
CA GLY A 216 19.58 -22.22 2.56
C GLY A 216 19.19 -22.24 4.03
N GLY A 217 18.82 -23.42 4.53
CA GLY A 217 18.30 -23.62 5.88
C GLY A 217 16.79 -23.39 6.01
N SER A 218 16.26 -23.52 7.23
CA SER A 218 14.84 -23.33 7.55
C SER A 218 14.65 -22.56 8.86
N VAL A 219 13.50 -21.91 8.99
CA VAL A 219 13.03 -21.31 10.26
C VAL A 219 11.67 -21.88 10.64
N MET A 220 11.41 -22.03 11.94
CA MET A 220 10.10 -22.50 12.42
C MET A 220 9.13 -21.32 12.51
N ALA A 221 8.19 -21.23 11.58
CA ALA A 221 7.18 -20.17 11.52
C ALA A 221 5.78 -20.73 11.89
N ASP A 222 4.88 -19.84 12.32
CA ASP A 222 3.49 -20.18 12.56
C ASP A 222 2.72 -20.17 11.24
N PHE A 223 2.25 -21.34 10.78
CA PHE A 223 1.47 -21.50 9.56
C PHE A 223 -0.01 -21.60 9.88
N MET A 224 -0.79 -20.67 9.32
CA MET A 224 -2.25 -20.70 9.33
C MET A 224 -2.73 -21.74 8.31
N THR A 225 -3.82 -22.45 8.57
CA THR A 225 -4.37 -23.47 7.64
C THR A 225 -5.89 -23.36 7.50
N GLY A 226 -6.39 -23.56 6.28
CA GLY A 226 -7.83 -23.51 5.97
C GLY A 226 -8.16 -24.13 4.61
N ARG A 227 -9.46 -24.20 4.27
CA ARG A 227 -9.92 -24.59 2.93
C ARG A 227 -10.22 -23.32 2.13
N ALA A 228 -9.47 -23.07 1.05
CA ALA A 228 -9.72 -21.91 0.20
C ALA A 228 -10.99 -22.10 -0.65
N GLY A 229 -11.83 -21.07 -0.72
CA GLY A 229 -12.93 -21.02 -1.69
C GLY A 229 -12.53 -20.19 -2.91
N GLU A 230 -11.85 -20.84 -3.88
CA GLU A 230 -11.43 -20.49 -5.26
C GLU A 230 -11.31 -19.01 -5.72
N LYS A 231 -10.22 -18.60 -6.41
CA LYS A 231 -10.02 -18.77 -7.88
C LYS A 231 -9.23 -20.01 -8.36
N VAL A 232 -8.70 -20.83 -7.45
CA VAL A 232 -8.24 -22.21 -7.73
C VAL A 232 -8.66 -23.08 -6.53
N ARG A 233 -9.24 -24.27 -6.77
CA ARG A 233 -9.54 -25.28 -5.74
C ARG A 233 -8.23 -25.82 -5.18
N VAL A 234 -7.81 -25.25 -4.05
CA VAL A 234 -6.69 -25.79 -3.29
C VAL A 234 -7.19 -26.58 -2.08
N GLY A 235 -6.49 -27.64 -1.72
CA GLY A 235 -6.77 -28.50 -0.57
C GLY A 235 -6.32 -27.83 0.71
N ASN A 236 -5.05 -28.06 1.06
CA ASN A 236 -4.40 -27.35 2.14
C ASN A 236 -3.96 -25.96 1.63
N PHE A 237 -4.44 -24.90 2.27
CA PHE A 237 -4.01 -23.52 2.03
C PHE A 237 -3.27 -23.01 3.26
N LEU A 238 -1.93 -22.94 3.16
CA LEU A 238 -1.07 -22.52 4.27
C LEU A 238 -0.35 -21.20 3.94
N ILE A 239 -0.54 -20.19 4.81
CA ILE A 239 0.13 -18.88 4.74
C ILE A 239 0.77 -18.60 6.11
N PRO A 240 2.05 -18.17 6.17
CA PRO A 240 2.67 -17.79 7.44
C PRO A 240 2.07 -16.48 7.97
N ARG A 241 1.99 -16.35 9.29
CA ARG A 241 1.71 -15.06 9.93
C ARG A 241 2.92 -14.13 9.76
N PHE A 242 2.70 -12.87 9.40
CA PHE A 242 3.79 -11.88 9.31
C PHE A 242 3.32 -10.45 9.54
N LYS A 243 4.23 -9.61 10.04
CA LYS A 243 4.06 -8.17 10.24
C LYS A 243 5.33 -7.50 9.74
N MET A 244 5.18 -6.56 8.81
CA MET A 244 6.35 -5.90 8.24
C MET A 244 6.08 -4.42 7.97
N SER A 245 7.13 -3.64 8.19
CA SER A 245 7.22 -2.26 7.75
C SER A 245 8.33 -2.14 6.73
N PHE A 246 8.22 -1.19 5.82
CA PHE A 246 9.28 -0.93 4.86
C PHE A 246 9.27 0.54 4.48
N GLY A 247 10.42 1.18 4.69
CA GLY A 247 10.70 2.54 4.28
C GLY A 247 11.65 2.56 3.09
N VAL A 248 11.42 3.46 2.15
CA VAL A 248 12.34 3.71 1.04
C VAL A 248 12.48 5.21 0.81
N GLU A 249 13.74 5.66 0.72
CA GLU A 249 14.05 6.93 0.08
C GLU A 249 14.13 6.66 -1.44
N ALA A 250 13.08 7.00 -2.16
CA ALA A 250 12.98 6.70 -3.59
C ALA A 250 13.60 7.79 -4.49
N SER A 251 14.24 8.80 -3.89
CA SER A 251 14.91 9.87 -4.63
C SER A 251 15.93 9.30 -5.62
N GLU A 252 16.68 8.26 -5.24
CA GLU A 252 17.67 7.61 -6.10
C GLU A 252 17.04 6.94 -7.33
N ILE A 253 15.94 6.20 -7.13
CA ILE A 253 15.21 5.52 -8.21
C ILE A 253 14.64 6.54 -9.21
N LEU A 254 14.25 7.70 -8.70
CA LEU A 254 13.66 8.77 -9.49
C LEU A 254 14.72 9.62 -10.21
N ARG A 255 15.98 9.65 -9.76
CA ARG A 255 17.07 10.35 -10.46
C ARG A 255 17.32 9.77 -11.85
N ASP A 256 17.28 8.44 -11.97
CA ASP A 256 17.39 7.75 -13.27
C ASP A 256 16.23 8.10 -14.21
N SER A 257 15.13 8.59 -13.66
CA SER A 257 13.97 9.07 -14.42
C SER A 257 14.03 10.56 -14.75
N GLY A 258 15.10 11.28 -14.37
CA GLY A 258 15.29 12.70 -14.64
C GLY A 258 14.91 13.64 -13.50
N MET A 259 14.60 13.13 -12.29
CA MET A 259 14.27 14.01 -11.16
C MET A 259 15.47 14.81 -10.62
N PRO A 260 15.27 16.06 -10.16
CA PRO A 260 16.32 16.87 -9.54
C PRO A 260 16.88 16.30 -8.23
N ASN A 261 18.18 16.45 -8.00
CA ASN A 261 18.90 15.95 -6.81
C ASN A 261 18.49 16.61 -5.48
N ASN A 262 17.85 17.77 -5.52
CA ASN A 262 17.41 18.54 -4.34
C ASN A 262 16.02 18.14 -3.82
N VAL A 263 15.35 17.19 -4.50
CA VAL A 263 14.07 16.61 -4.11
C VAL A 263 14.30 15.28 -3.40
N ARG A 264 13.73 15.14 -2.19
CA ARG A 264 13.80 13.91 -1.40
C ARG A 264 12.40 13.32 -1.29
N VAL A 265 12.26 12.04 -1.67
CA VAL A 265 10.96 11.34 -1.68
C VAL A 265 11.06 10.17 -0.72
N PHE A 266 10.24 10.21 0.34
CA PHE A 266 10.19 9.18 1.37
C PHE A 266 8.83 8.50 1.37
N HIS A 267 8.86 7.18 1.31
CA HIS A 267 7.66 6.35 1.36
C HIS A 267 7.84 5.28 2.44
N LYS A 268 6.88 5.17 3.36
CA LYS A 268 6.84 4.08 4.34
C LYS A 268 5.50 3.36 4.29
N SER A 269 5.54 2.05 4.17
CA SER A 269 4.35 1.19 4.20
C SER A 269 4.40 0.21 5.35
N PHE A 270 3.22 -0.11 5.86
CA PHE A 270 3.05 -1.07 6.93
C PHE A 270 1.92 -2.05 6.59
N ILE A 271 2.18 -3.34 6.79
CA ILE A 271 1.21 -4.43 6.61
C ILE A 271 1.30 -5.41 7.79
N GLU A 272 0.15 -5.87 8.24
CA GLU A 272 0.02 -6.96 9.19
C GLU A 272 -0.94 -8.03 8.65
N VAL A 273 -0.50 -9.28 8.69
CA VAL A 273 -1.28 -10.46 8.29
C VAL A 273 -1.37 -11.41 9.47
N SER A 274 -2.59 -11.66 9.93
CA SER A 274 -2.93 -12.55 11.05
C SER A 274 -4.12 -13.46 10.72
N GLU A 275 -4.51 -14.36 11.61
CA GLU A 275 -5.64 -15.29 11.42
C GLU A 275 -6.98 -14.57 11.23
N LYS A 276 -7.12 -13.39 11.86
CA LYS A 276 -8.37 -12.62 11.90
C LYS A 276 -8.36 -11.42 10.94
N GLY A 277 -7.22 -10.79 10.67
CA GLY A 277 -7.21 -9.31 10.66
C GLY A 277 -7.32 -8.81 12.10
N THR A 278 -7.79 -7.60 12.41
CA THR A 278 -7.91 -7.16 13.83
C THR A 278 -8.87 -7.98 14.71
N GLU A 279 -8.67 -7.88 16.03
CA GLU A 279 -9.28 -8.66 17.12
C GLU A 279 -10.83 -8.62 17.25
N ALA A 280 -11.43 -9.82 17.27
CA ALA A 280 -12.63 -10.32 18.00
C ALA A 280 -13.86 -9.38 18.22
N ALA A 281 -15.06 -9.78 17.83
CA ALA A 281 -15.81 -10.85 18.51
C ALA A 281 -16.87 -11.52 17.62
N GLY A 282 -17.08 -12.83 17.80
CA GLY A 282 -18.26 -13.54 17.27
C GLY A 282 -17.92 -14.89 16.65
N ALA A 283 -18.12 -15.95 17.43
CA ALA A 283 -17.95 -17.34 17.03
C ALA A 283 -18.84 -17.73 15.84
N THR A 284 -18.29 -18.47 14.87
CA THR A 284 -19.08 -19.05 13.78
C THR A 284 -19.67 -20.39 14.23
N VAL A 285 -21.00 -20.46 14.25
CA VAL A 285 -21.79 -21.68 14.41
C VAL A 285 -21.62 -22.54 13.15
N ALA A 286 -21.24 -23.81 13.33
CA ALA A 286 -21.20 -24.76 12.22
C ALA A 286 -22.63 -25.23 11.89
N PRO A 287 -23.12 -25.12 10.64
CA PRO A 287 -24.36 -25.76 10.25
C PRO A 287 -24.16 -27.28 10.20
N VAL A 288 -24.93 -27.99 11.00
CA VAL A 288 -25.07 -29.45 10.92
C VAL A 288 -25.88 -29.76 9.66
N PHE A 289 -25.20 -30.23 8.61
CA PHE A 289 -25.88 -30.84 7.48
C PHE A 289 -26.19 -32.30 7.83
N CYS A 290 -27.47 -32.61 8.05
CA CYS A 290 -27.98 -33.97 7.99
C CYS A 290 -27.96 -34.43 6.53
N CYS A 291 -26.98 -35.26 6.16
CA CYS A 291 -26.92 -35.84 4.82
C CYS A 291 -27.65 -37.19 4.77
N ALA A 292 -28.78 -37.23 4.06
CA ALA A 292 -29.16 -38.42 3.31
C ALA A 292 -28.12 -38.67 2.20
N ALA A 293 -27.84 -39.93 1.89
CA ALA A 293 -26.73 -40.35 1.03
C ALA A 293 -26.83 -39.79 -0.42
N ALA A 294 -25.98 -38.81 -0.73
CA ALA A 294 -25.71 -38.38 -2.10
C ALA A 294 -24.56 -39.21 -2.71
N PRO A 295 -24.57 -39.50 -4.02
CA PRO A 295 -23.48 -40.24 -4.67
C PRO A 295 -22.14 -39.50 -4.53
N PRO A 296 -20.99 -40.21 -4.45
CA PRO A 296 -19.70 -39.58 -4.23
C PRO A 296 -19.36 -38.63 -5.38
N PRO A 297 -18.98 -37.37 -5.10
CA PRO A 297 -18.55 -36.45 -6.15
C PRO A 297 -17.27 -36.99 -6.82
N ARG A 298 -17.14 -36.77 -8.13
CA ARG A 298 -15.96 -37.14 -8.92
C ARG A 298 -14.68 -36.56 -8.28
N PRO A 299 -13.54 -37.28 -8.29
CA PRO A 299 -12.30 -36.79 -7.71
C PRO A 299 -11.80 -35.56 -8.48
N THR A 300 -12.15 -34.37 -8.00
CA THR A 300 -11.49 -33.14 -8.40
C THR A 300 -10.07 -33.17 -7.86
N LYS A 301 -9.05 -33.07 -8.74
CA LYS A 301 -7.64 -33.01 -8.33
C LYS A 301 -7.46 -31.83 -7.35
N ILE A 302 -7.24 -32.16 -6.09
CA ILE A 302 -7.00 -31.19 -5.03
C ILE A 302 -5.51 -30.83 -5.12
N LEU A 303 -5.21 -29.55 -5.34
CA LEU A 303 -3.83 -29.04 -5.33
C LEU A 303 -3.54 -28.43 -3.96
N ASP A 304 -2.42 -28.79 -3.34
CA ASP A 304 -2.01 -28.11 -2.10
C ASP A 304 -1.25 -26.82 -2.43
N PHE A 305 -1.56 -25.75 -1.71
CA PHE A 305 -0.80 -24.51 -1.76
C PHE A 305 -0.12 -24.30 -0.41
N VAL A 306 1.19 -24.51 -0.40
CA VAL A 306 2.02 -24.37 0.80
C VAL A 306 3.03 -23.27 0.52
N ALA A 307 2.86 -22.12 1.18
CA ALA A 307 3.81 -21.01 1.10
C ALA A 307 4.95 -21.20 2.12
N ASP A 308 5.68 -22.31 2.03
CA ASP A 308 6.80 -22.69 2.91
C ASP A 308 8.17 -22.23 2.43
N HIS A 309 8.21 -21.35 1.44
CA HIS A 309 9.43 -20.78 0.87
C HIS A 309 9.12 -19.37 0.33
N PRO A 310 10.14 -18.53 0.08
CA PRO A 310 9.96 -17.15 -0.33
C PRO A 310 8.95 -16.93 -1.45
N PHE A 311 8.03 -16.00 -1.22
CA PHE A 311 6.91 -15.76 -2.11
C PHE A 311 6.64 -14.26 -2.29
N LEU A 312 6.07 -13.92 -3.45
CA LEU A 312 5.53 -12.60 -3.73
C LEU A 312 4.06 -12.53 -3.36
N PHE A 313 3.62 -11.36 -2.91
CA PHE A 313 2.21 -11.09 -2.65
C PHE A 313 1.80 -9.72 -3.18
N PHE A 314 0.50 -9.60 -3.43
CA PHE A 314 -0.14 -8.38 -3.89
C PHE A 314 -1.43 -8.17 -3.10
N ILE A 315 -1.67 -6.93 -2.69
CA ILE A 315 -3.01 -6.50 -2.25
C ILE A 315 -3.58 -5.66 -3.38
N LYS A 316 -4.76 -6.04 -3.85
CA LYS A 316 -5.43 -5.42 -4.98
C LYS A 316 -6.86 -5.11 -4.60
N GLU A 317 -7.33 -3.93 -4.97
CA GLU A 317 -8.75 -3.60 -4.91
C GLU A 317 -9.39 -4.09 -6.22
N ASP A 318 -10.35 -5.01 -6.09
CA ASP A 318 -10.83 -5.80 -7.22
C ASP A 318 -11.69 -5.00 -8.20
N ALA A 319 -12.44 -3.98 -7.74
CA ALA A 319 -13.34 -3.23 -8.59
C ALA A 319 -12.56 -2.34 -9.57
N SER A 320 -11.64 -1.50 -9.10
CA SER A 320 -10.77 -0.65 -9.95
C SER A 320 -9.60 -1.41 -10.55
N GLY A 321 -9.27 -2.58 -9.99
CA GLY A 321 -8.12 -3.36 -10.39
C GLY A 321 -6.77 -2.77 -9.96
N THR A 322 -6.79 -1.82 -9.02
CA THR A 322 -5.61 -1.08 -8.55
C THR A 322 -4.81 -1.92 -7.56
N ILE A 323 -3.49 -1.93 -7.73
CA ILE A 323 -2.57 -2.59 -6.79
C ILE A 323 -2.26 -1.65 -5.62
N LEU A 324 -2.74 -1.99 -4.43
CA LEU A 324 -2.47 -1.23 -3.20
C LEU A 324 -1.08 -1.52 -2.67
N PHE A 325 -0.70 -2.80 -2.60
CA PHE A 325 0.60 -3.23 -2.09
C PHE A 325 1.21 -4.30 -2.96
N MET A 326 2.53 -4.27 -3.04
CA MET A 326 3.36 -5.33 -3.58
C MET A 326 4.44 -5.66 -2.56
N GLY A 327 4.74 -6.93 -2.37
CA GLY A 327 5.79 -7.32 -1.46
C GLY A 327 6.34 -8.72 -1.70
N SER A 328 7.44 -8.99 -0.99
CA SER A 328 8.10 -10.28 -0.93
C SER A 328 8.32 -10.67 0.52
N VAL A 329 7.89 -11.87 0.87
CA VAL A 329 8.22 -12.50 2.15
C VAL A 329 9.40 -13.42 1.91
N LEU A 330 10.58 -13.05 2.41
CA LEU A 330 11.80 -13.87 2.38
C LEU A 330 12.01 -14.61 3.69
N ASN A 331 11.58 -14.02 4.80
CA ASN A 331 11.64 -14.63 6.13
C ASN A 331 10.47 -14.13 6.99
N PRO A 332 9.47 -14.98 7.31
CA PRO A 332 8.28 -14.56 8.06
C PRO A 332 8.58 -14.12 9.51
N LEU A 333 9.73 -14.50 10.07
CA LEU A 333 10.15 -14.08 11.42
C LEU A 333 10.98 -12.79 11.42
N ALA A 334 11.43 -12.33 10.25
CA ALA A 334 12.17 -11.08 10.14
C ALA A 334 11.19 -9.91 10.32
N SER A 335 11.21 -9.30 11.51
CA SER A 335 10.72 -7.94 11.69
C SER A 335 11.72 -7.00 11.03
N ASN A 336 11.35 -6.38 9.91
CA ASN A 336 12.18 -5.34 9.30
C ASN A 336 12.44 -4.26 10.35
N GLN A 337 13.67 -4.19 10.82
CA GLN A 337 14.11 -3.13 11.72
C GLN A 337 14.02 -1.79 10.99
N GLU A 338 13.47 -0.82 11.71
CA GLU A 338 13.42 0.57 11.26
C GLU A 338 14.84 1.11 11.02
N PHE A 339 14.98 2.02 10.07
CA PHE A 339 16.23 2.78 9.87
C PHE A 339 16.57 3.65 11.07
#